data_AF-A0A939DSD4-F1
#
_entry.id   AF-A0A939DSD4-F1
#
_cell.length_a   1.000
_cell.length_b   1.000
_cell.length_c   1.000
_cell.angle_alpha   90.00
_cell.angle_beta   90.00
_cell.angle_gamma   90.00
#
_symmetry.space_group_name_H-M   'P 1'
#
loop_
_entity.id
_entity.type
_entity.pdbx_description
1 polymer ?
#
loop_
_entity_poly.entity_id
_entity_poly.type
_entity_poly.pdbx_seq_one_letter_code
_entity_poly.pdbx_strand_id
1 'polypeptide(L)' 'GQATAYMVGKLKIMQLRQEAMDELGDKFDFRGFHDEVLKNGPLPLNLLEANVKTWVAKQKV' A
#
# COMPACT_ATOMS: atom_id res chain seq x y z
N GLY A 1 5.72 -22.59 -6.35
CA GLY A 1 4.93 -21.72 -5.44
C GLY A 1 5.33 -20.25 -5.46
N GLN A 2 5.82 -19.68 -6.58
CA GLN A 2 6.12 -18.25 -6.67
C GLN A 2 4.99 -17.45 -7.36
N ALA A 3 4.27 -18.06 -8.31
CA ALA A 3 3.16 -17.40 -9.02
C ALA A 3 2.01 -16.99 -8.07
N THR A 4 1.73 -17.78 -7.04
CA THR A 4 0.78 -17.44 -5.98
C THR A 4 1.26 -16.25 -5.16
N ALA A 5 2.55 -16.13 -4.83
CA ALA A 5 3.07 -14.97 -4.10
C ALA A 5 2.94 -13.67 -4.91
N TYR A 6 3.16 -13.72 -6.23
CA TYR A 6 2.94 -12.57 -7.11
C TYR A 6 1.46 -12.17 -7.23
N MET A 7 0.57 -13.14 -7.42
CA MET A 7 -0.88 -12.88 -7.48
C MET A 7 -1.43 -12.39 -6.15
N VAL A 8 -1.05 -13.02 -5.03
CA VAL A 8 -1.40 -12.60 -3.68
C VAL A 8 -0.86 -11.20 -3.42
N GLY A 9 0.35 -10.90 -3.89
CA GLY A 9 0.92 -9.57 -3.74
C GLY A 9 0.17 -8.48 -4.48
N LYS A 10 -0.17 -8.75 -5.74
CA LYS A 10 -0.99 -7.84 -6.53
C LYS A 10 -2.35 -7.60 -5.87
N LEU A 11 -3.03 -8.66 -5.43
CA LEU A 11 -4.33 -8.55 -4.75
C LEU A 11 -4.21 -7.74 -3.46
N LYS A 12 -3.15 -7.95 -2.69
CA LYS A 12 -2.92 -7.25 -1.43
C LYS A 12 -2.66 -5.76 -1.64
N ILE A 13 -1.87 -5.38 -2.64
CA ILE A 13 -1.64 -3.97 -2.99
C ILE A 13 -2.94 -3.29 -3.41
N MET A 14 -3.79 -3.98 -4.19
CA MET A 14 -5.10 -3.45 -4.58
C MET A 14 -6.00 -3.25 -3.35
N GLN A 15 -5.98 -4.19 -2.41
CA GLN A 15 -6.75 -4.11 -1.17
C GLN A 15 -6.27 -2.95 -0.28
N LEU A 16 -4.95 -2.82 -0.09
CA LEU A 16 -4.35 -1.73 0.69
C LEU A 16 -4.65 -0.35 0.10
N ARG A 17 -4.66 -0.25 -1.23
CA ARG A 17 -5.05 0.99 -1.93
C ARG A 17 -6.51 1.34 -1.65
N GLN A 18 -7.40 0.34 -1.65
CA GLN A 18 -8.81 0.56 -1.35
C GLN A 18 -9.01 0.97 0.12
N GLU A 19 -8.39 0.26 1.06
CA GLU A 19 -8.42 0.61 2.49
C GLU A 19 -7.90 2.03 2.74
N ALA A 20 -6.80 2.41 2.08
CA ALA A 20 -6.23 3.74 2.20
C ALA A 20 -7.16 4.82 1.61
N MET A 21 -7.85 4.55 0.50
CA MET A 21 -8.86 5.44 -0.06
C MET A 21 -10.06 5.58 0.88
N ASP A 22 -10.53 4.49 1.48
CA ASP A 22 -11.67 4.50 2.39
C ASP A 22 -11.32 5.21 3.71
N GLU A 23 -10.09 5.06 4.22
CA GLU A 23 -9.64 5.73 5.44
C GLU A 23 -9.36 7.23 5.26
N LEU A 24 -8.76 7.61 4.14
CA LEU A 24 -8.35 9.00 3.90
C LEU A 24 -9.40 9.82 3.15
N GLY A 25 -10.30 9.18 2.40
CA GLY A 25 -11.31 9.84 1.58
C GLY A 25 -10.67 10.89 0.66
N ASP A 26 -11.12 12.14 0.79
CA ASP A 26 -10.60 13.28 0.02
C ASP A 26 -9.13 13.64 0.33
N LYS A 27 -8.57 13.15 1.45
CA LYS A 27 -7.15 13.32 1.78
C LYS A 27 -6.25 12.28 1.11
N PHE A 28 -6.81 11.31 0.37
CA PHE A 28 -6.02 10.28 -0.27
C PHE A 28 -5.24 10.82 -1.47
N ASP A 29 -3.91 10.74 -1.41
CA ASP A 29 -3.04 11.08 -2.54
C ASP A 29 -2.53 9.82 -3.26
N PHE A 30 -2.97 9.63 -4.51
CA PHE A 30 -2.47 8.57 -5.39
C PHE A 30 -0.96 8.67 -5.64
N ARG A 31 -0.42 9.89 -5.76
CA ARG A 31 1.01 10.10 -5.98
C ARG A 31 1.78 9.71 -4.73
N GLY A 32 1.34 10.13 -3.55
CA GLY A 32 1.93 9.75 -2.27
C GLY A 32 1.92 8.23 -2.04
N PHE A 33 0.80 7.57 -2.35
CA PHE A 33 0.71 6.10 -2.27
C PHE A 33 1.67 5.41 -3.22
N HIS A 34 1.71 5.83 -4.50
CA HIS A 34 2.61 5.24 -5.48
C HIS A 34 4.09 5.49 -5.13
N ASP A 35 4.40 6.68 -4.61
CA ASP A 35 5.74 7.02 -4.14
C ASP A 35 6.13 6.11 -2.98
N GLU A 36 5.29 5.95 -1.95
CA GLU A 36 5.59 5.08 -0.80
C GLU A 36 5.76 3.60 -1.22
N VAL A 37 4.97 3.13 -2.19
CA VAL A 37 5.08 1.77 -2.73
C VAL A 37 6.37 1.58 -3.54
N LEU A 38 6.80 2.57 -4.32
CA LEU A 38 7.99 2.49 -5.18
C LEU A 38 9.29 2.83 -4.44
N LYS A 39 9.23 3.74 -3.46
CA LYS A 39 10.37 4.30 -2.72
C LYS A 39 11.13 3.24 -1.93
N ASN A 40 10.44 2.21 -1.49
CA ASN A 40 11.05 1.14 -0.72
C ASN A 40 11.62 -0.02 -1.57
N GLY A 41 11.49 0.03 -2.90
CA GLY A 41 12.01 -1.00 -3.79
C GLY A 41 11.32 -2.36 -3.63
N PRO A 42 11.94 -3.48 -4.08
CA PRO A 42 11.36 -4.82 -3.97
C PRO A 42 11.35 -5.31 -2.51
N LEU A 43 10.32 -4.91 -1.76
CA LEU A 43 10.05 -5.39 -0.41
C LEU A 43 9.15 -6.64 -0.41
N PRO A 44 9.27 -7.50 0.62
CA PRO A 44 8.24 -8.50 0.89
C PRO A 44 6.92 -7.80 1.26
N LEU A 45 5.81 -8.40 0.84
CA LEU A 45 4.46 -7.85 0.98
C LEU A 45 4.09 -7.42 2.40
N ASN A 46 4.54 -8.18 3.40
CA ASN A 46 4.24 -7.87 4.80
C ASN A 46 4.84 -6.53 5.24
N LEU A 47 6.03 -6.17 4.72
CA LEU A 47 6.68 -4.90 4.97
C LEU A 47 6.01 -3.77 4.19
N LEU A 48 5.62 -4.04 2.93
CA LEU A 48 4.87 -3.08 2.12
C LEU A 48 3.54 -2.70 2.80
N GLU A 49 2.80 -3.68 3.32
CA GLU A 49 1.58 -3.44 4.10
C GLU A 49 1.83 -2.53 5.30
N ALA A 50 2.86 -2.82 6.10
CA ALA A 50 3.18 -2.03 7.28
C ALA A 50 3.55 -0.58 6.93
N ASN A 51 4.30 -0.39 5.85
CA ASN A 51 4.67 0.93 5.36
C ASN A 51 3.44 1.73 4.89
N VAL A 52 2.58 1.13 4.07
CA VAL A 52 1.35 1.77 3.60
C VAL A 52 0.46 2.15 4.78
N LYS A 53 0.22 1.26 5.74
CA LYS A 53 -0.58 1.55 6.95
C LYS A 53 0.02 2.71 7.75
N THR A 54 1.34 2.73 7.91
CA THR A 54 2.06 3.82 8.60
C THR A 54 1.90 5.14 7.86
N TRP A 55 2.00 5.13 6.52
CA TRP A 55 1.79 6.30 5.68
C TRP A 55 0.35 6.81 5.77
N VAL A 56 -0.65 5.93 5.68
CA VAL A 56 -2.08 6.27 5.85
C VAL A 56 -2.32 6.91 7.21
N ALA A 57 -1.82 6.32 8.29
CA ALA A 57 -1.95 6.88 9.63
C ALA A 57 -1.32 8.29 9.75
N LYS A 58 -0.21 8.54 9.04
CA LYS A 58 0.44 9.86 8.97
C LYS A 58 -0.33 10.89 8.12
N GLN A 59 -1.14 10.47 7.16
CA GLN A 59 -1.96 11.38 6.35
C GLN A 59 -3.32 11.70 7.01
N LYS A 60 -3.74 10.88 7.98
CA LYS A 60 -4.99 11.04 8.71
C LYS A 60 -4.93 12.18 9.74
N VAL A 61 -3.78 12.33 10.41
CA VAL A 61 -3.46 13.44 11.33
C VAL A 61 -3.42 14.78 10.59
#